data_AF-A0A0D2U038-F1
#
_entry.id   AF-A0A0D2U038-F1
#
_cell.length_a   1.000
_cell.length_b   1.000
_cell.length_c   1.000
_cell.angle_alpha   90.00
_cell.angle_beta   90.00
_cell.angle_gamma   90.00
#
_symmetry.space_group_name_H-M   'P 1'
#
loop_
_entity.id
_entity.type
_entity.pdbx_description
1 polymer ?
#
loop_
_entity_poly.entity_id
_entity_poly.type
_entity_poly.pdbx_seq_one_letter_code
_entity_poly.pdbx_strand_id
1 'polypeptide(L)'
;MYVNLPEHYMDLFKLYDLIGGDHFNIFVAGLKTADRVVTVSHGYSWELKTAEGGWGLHRIINENDWKLRGIVNGIDTKEWNSQYDIHLKSDGYTNYSLETLQTGKPKCKAALQKELGLPVHEDVPLLGFIGRLDQQKGVDLITEAIPWMIGQDVQLVMLGTGRPDLEQMLRQFENEHHDKVRGWVGFSVKTAHRITAGADILLMPSRFEPCCLNQLYAMNYGTIPVVHAVGGLRDTVQQFNLFEESGVGWTFDSADASKLIHALGNCLLTYQQYKTSWEGLQIRGMKQDLSWDNAAEKYEEVLVAAKYQW
;
A
#
# COMPACT_ATOMS: atom_id res chain seq x y z
N MET A 1 -36.27 14.28 5.67
CA MET A 1 -35.27 14.59 4.64
C MET A 1 -36.00 14.49 3.29
N TYR A 2 -36.08 15.59 2.52
CA TYR A 2 -36.92 15.67 1.32
C TYR A 2 -36.09 15.39 0.07
N VAL A 3 -36.08 14.15 -0.41
CA VAL A 3 -35.48 13.78 -1.72
C VAL A 3 -36.40 14.11 -2.90
N ASN A 4 -37.61 14.61 -2.65
CA ASN A 4 -38.61 15.00 -3.65
C ASN A 4 -38.91 13.89 -4.68
N LEU A 5 -38.89 12.63 -4.22
CA LEU A 5 -39.19 11.44 -5.02
C LEU A 5 -40.62 10.96 -4.73
N PRO A 6 -41.28 10.29 -5.69
CA PRO A 6 -42.51 9.56 -5.45
C PRO A 6 -42.41 8.59 -4.25
N GLU A 7 -43.52 8.41 -3.53
CA GLU A 7 -43.56 7.63 -2.28
C GLU A 7 -43.10 6.19 -2.45
N HIS A 8 -43.36 5.58 -3.61
CA HIS A 8 -42.92 4.20 -3.92
C HIS A 8 -41.39 4.03 -4.00
N TYR A 9 -40.62 5.11 -4.13
CA TYR A 9 -39.15 5.03 -4.08
C TYR A 9 -38.60 5.13 -2.64
N MET A 10 -39.41 5.54 -1.66
CA MET A 10 -38.94 5.77 -0.29
C MET A 10 -38.45 4.47 0.38
N ASP A 11 -39.01 3.32 0.00
CA ASP A 11 -38.59 2.00 0.52
C ASP A 11 -37.16 1.63 0.12
N LEU A 12 -36.64 2.17 -0.98
CA LEU A 12 -35.26 1.94 -1.39
C LEU A 12 -34.26 2.54 -0.40
N PHE A 13 -34.62 3.65 0.23
CA PHE A 13 -33.78 4.37 1.19
C PHE A 13 -33.83 3.77 2.60
N LYS A 14 -34.75 2.84 2.88
CA LYS A 14 -34.87 2.24 4.21
C LYS A 14 -33.67 1.34 4.50
N LEU A 15 -33.04 1.61 5.63
CA LEU A 15 -32.03 0.79 6.28
C LEU A 15 -32.47 0.57 7.72
N TYR A 16 -32.61 -0.69 8.12
CA TYR A 16 -32.85 -1.04 9.50
C TYR A 16 -31.52 -1.34 10.20
N ASP A 17 -31.21 -0.59 11.25
CA ASP A 17 -30.13 -0.88 12.18
C ASP A 17 -30.69 -1.50 13.47
N LEU A 18 -29.99 -2.50 14.02
CA LEU A 18 -30.42 -3.21 15.22
C LEU A 18 -30.44 -2.32 16.47
N ILE A 19 -29.65 -1.25 16.49
CA ILE A 19 -29.52 -0.34 17.62
C ILE A 19 -30.36 0.92 17.39
N GLY A 20 -30.25 1.54 16.21
CA GLY A 20 -30.89 2.81 15.89
C GLY A 20 -32.29 2.71 15.26
N GLY A 21 -32.75 1.50 14.89
CA GLY A 21 -34.04 1.29 14.24
C GLY A 21 -34.04 1.70 12.77
N ASP A 22 -35.14 2.28 12.30
CA ASP A 22 -35.28 2.67 10.90
C ASP A 22 -34.51 3.96 10.57
N HIS A 23 -33.67 3.88 9.55
CA HIS A 23 -32.88 4.98 9.03
C HIS A 23 -33.16 5.22 7.54
N PHE A 24 -32.99 6.47 7.14
CA PHE A 24 -33.00 6.90 5.74
C PHE A 24 -31.56 6.97 5.22
N ASN A 25 -31.19 6.12 4.26
CA ASN A 25 -29.82 5.98 3.76
C ASN A 25 -29.76 6.06 2.23
N ILE A 26 -29.14 7.13 1.72
CA ILE A 26 -28.96 7.39 0.29
C ILE A 26 -28.03 6.37 -0.36
N PHE A 27 -26.97 5.95 0.33
CA PHE A 27 -26.03 4.96 -0.17
C PHE A 27 -26.69 3.60 -0.37
N VAL A 28 -27.59 3.20 0.55
CA VAL A 28 -28.39 1.98 0.42
C VAL A 28 -29.30 2.02 -0.81
N ALA A 29 -29.97 3.16 -1.05
CA ALA A 29 -30.76 3.31 -2.27
C ALA A 29 -29.88 3.14 -3.51
N GLY A 30 -28.71 3.77 -3.55
CA GLY A 30 -27.73 3.61 -4.63
C GLY A 30 -27.27 2.16 -4.83
N LEU A 31 -26.93 1.45 -3.75
CA LEU A 31 -26.55 0.03 -3.81
C LEU A 31 -27.68 -0.83 -4.38
N LYS A 32 -28.93 -0.58 -3.98
CA LYS A 32 -30.10 -1.34 -4.47
C LYS A 32 -30.40 -1.03 -5.94
N THR A 33 -30.28 0.21 -6.38
CA THR A 33 -30.74 0.63 -7.72
C THR A 33 -29.68 0.68 -8.81
N ALA A 34 -28.40 0.79 -8.47
CA ALA A 34 -27.35 0.87 -9.48
C ALA A 34 -27.28 -0.41 -10.33
N ASP A 35 -26.98 -0.28 -11.62
CA ASP A 35 -26.79 -1.44 -12.51
C ASP A 35 -25.51 -2.21 -12.17
N ARG A 36 -24.45 -1.48 -11.82
CA ARG A 36 -23.16 -2.00 -11.36
C ARG A 36 -22.64 -1.18 -10.19
N VAL A 37 -21.96 -1.85 -9.26
CA VAL A 37 -21.29 -1.23 -8.11
C VAL A 37 -19.81 -1.57 -8.21
N VAL A 38 -18.96 -0.56 -8.17
CA VAL A 38 -17.50 -0.74 -8.23
C VAL A 38 -16.87 -0.28 -6.92
N THR A 39 -15.88 -1.04 -6.47
CA THR A 39 -14.98 -0.67 -5.38
C THR A 39 -13.53 -0.79 -5.83
N VAL A 40 -12.60 -0.21 -5.09
CA VAL A 40 -11.21 0.03 -5.51
C VAL A 40 -10.26 -1.16 -5.38
N SER A 41 -10.77 -2.35 -5.02
CA SER A 41 -10.04 -3.62 -5.08
C SER A 41 -10.96 -4.83 -4.86
N HIS A 42 -10.56 -6.02 -5.30
CA HIS A 42 -11.28 -7.28 -5.05
C HIS A 42 -11.24 -7.66 -3.57
N GLY A 43 -10.09 -7.56 -2.91
CA GLY A 43 -9.95 -7.81 -1.47
C GLY A 43 -10.89 -6.94 -0.66
N TYR A 44 -10.97 -5.65 -0.99
CA TYR A 44 -11.90 -4.75 -0.32
C TYR A 44 -13.37 -5.06 -0.65
N SER A 45 -13.68 -5.52 -1.88
CA SER A 45 -15.05 -5.98 -2.20
C SER A 45 -15.50 -7.15 -1.34
N TRP A 46 -14.58 -8.03 -0.94
CA TRP A 46 -14.87 -9.10 -0.01
C TRP A 46 -15.02 -8.59 1.43
N GLU A 47 -14.13 -7.69 1.88
CA GLU A 47 -14.19 -7.09 3.21
C GLU A 47 -15.51 -6.33 3.47
N LEU A 48 -16.00 -5.61 2.46
CA LEU A 48 -17.30 -4.91 2.53
C LEU A 48 -18.49 -5.85 2.79
N LYS A 49 -18.33 -7.15 2.51
CA LYS A 49 -19.36 -8.18 2.74
C LYS A 49 -19.31 -8.79 4.14
N THR A 50 -18.31 -8.45 4.96
CA THR A 50 -18.22 -8.91 6.36
C THR A 50 -18.85 -7.90 7.31
N ALA A 51 -19.22 -8.35 8.52
CA ALA A 51 -19.84 -7.46 9.52
C ALA A 51 -18.89 -6.32 9.92
N GLU A 52 -17.60 -6.62 9.98
CA GLU A 52 -16.52 -5.71 10.37
C GLU A 52 -16.21 -4.69 9.27
N GLY A 53 -16.16 -5.12 8.01
CA GLY A 53 -15.78 -4.25 6.88
C GLY A 53 -16.95 -3.54 6.22
N GLY A 54 -18.17 -4.05 6.36
CA GLY A 54 -19.36 -3.48 5.71
C GLY A 54 -20.08 -2.39 6.51
N TRP A 55 -19.64 -2.07 7.73
CA TRP A 55 -20.19 -0.97 8.56
C TRP A 55 -21.74 -0.97 8.65
N GLY A 56 -22.33 -2.16 8.90
CA GLY A 56 -23.78 -2.35 8.97
C GLY A 56 -24.49 -2.55 7.62
N LEU A 57 -23.82 -2.33 6.49
CA LEU A 57 -24.36 -2.50 5.14
C LEU A 57 -24.06 -3.87 4.52
N HIS A 58 -23.22 -4.68 5.17
CA HIS A 58 -22.76 -5.96 4.66
C HIS A 58 -23.88 -6.87 4.13
N ARG A 59 -25.05 -6.93 4.78
CA ARG A 59 -26.20 -7.71 4.29
C ARG A 59 -26.71 -7.23 2.94
N ILE A 60 -26.92 -5.92 2.83
CA ILE A 60 -27.38 -5.27 1.58
C ILE A 60 -26.32 -5.43 0.49
N ILE A 61 -25.03 -5.31 0.83
CA ILE A 61 -23.95 -5.53 -0.13
C ILE A 61 -23.94 -6.98 -0.62
N ASN A 62 -24.13 -7.97 0.27
CA ASN A 62 -24.26 -9.38 -0.12
C ASN A 62 -25.47 -9.64 -1.02
N GLU A 63 -26.62 -9.02 -0.75
CA GLU A 63 -27.81 -9.10 -1.61
C GLU A 63 -27.56 -8.55 -3.02
N ASN A 64 -26.60 -7.63 -3.15
CA ASN A 64 -26.22 -6.96 -4.39
C ASN A 64 -24.85 -7.43 -4.93
N ASP A 65 -24.30 -8.55 -4.43
CA ASP A 65 -22.96 -9.03 -4.80
C ASP A 65 -22.83 -9.36 -6.30
N TRP A 66 -23.93 -9.81 -6.91
CA TRP A 66 -23.98 -10.14 -8.33
C TRP A 66 -23.62 -8.97 -9.26
N LYS A 67 -23.73 -7.73 -8.79
CA LYS A 67 -23.35 -6.51 -9.51
C LYS A 67 -22.17 -5.76 -8.90
N LEU A 68 -21.56 -6.30 -7.84
CA LEU A 68 -20.37 -5.72 -7.20
C LEU A 68 -19.10 -6.21 -7.89
N ARG A 69 -18.20 -5.29 -8.23
CA ARG A 69 -16.88 -5.58 -8.77
C ARG A 69 -15.79 -4.77 -8.08
N GLY A 70 -14.68 -5.42 -7.78
CA GLY A 70 -13.46 -4.75 -7.31
C GLY A 70 -12.53 -4.48 -8.48
N ILE A 71 -12.03 -3.24 -8.61
CA ILE A 71 -11.04 -2.88 -9.62
C ILE A 71 -9.91 -2.16 -8.93
N VAL A 72 -8.71 -2.73 -9.00
CA VAL A 72 -7.50 -2.13 -8.43
C VAL A 72 -7.13 -0.88 -9.23
N ASN A 73 -6.76 0.20 -8.54
CA ASN A 73 -6.30 1.44 -9.16
C ASN A 73 -4.99 1.25 -9.94
N GLY A 74 -4.77 2.14 -10.91
CA GLY A 74 -3.48 2.29 -11.57
C GLY A 74 -2.63 3.43 -11.00
N ILE A 75 -1.41 3.57 -11.52
CA ILE A 75 -0.51 4.69 -11.26
C ILE A 75 -0.24 5.49 -12.54
N ASP A 76 0.10 6.77 -12.38
CA ASP A 76 0.63 7.58 -13.48
C ASP A 76 2.10 7.22 -13.71
N THR A 77 2.36 6.51 -14.81
CA THR A 77 3.70 6.04 -15.21
C THR A 77 4.58 7.13 -15.83
N LYS A 78 4.08 8.37 -15.96
CA LYS A 78 4.90 9.54 -16.31
C LYS A 78 5.45 10.20 -15.05
N GLU A 79 4.65 10.25 -13.99
CA GLU A 79 5.06 10.79 -12.69
C GLU A 79 5.93 9.77 -11.94
N TRP A 80 5.45 8.53 -11.82
CA TRP A 80 6.12 7.46 -11.10
C TRP A 80 6.81 6.52 -12.08
N ASN A 81 8.08 6.80 -12.38
CA ASN A 81 8.88 6.00 -13.30
C ASN A 81 10.37 6.17 -13.01
N SER A 82 11.02 5.13 -12.51
CA SER A 82 12.45 5.18 -12.13
C SER A 82 13.37 5.61 -13.28
N GLN A 83 12.98 5.42 -14.55
CA GLN A 83 13.77 5.78 -15.72
C GLN A 83 13.69 7.27 -16.05
N TYR A 84 12.57 7.95 -15.74
CA TYR A 84 12.32 9.32 -16.16
C TYR A 84 12.03 10.30 -15.01
N ASP A 85 11.96 9.80 -13.78
CA ASP A 85 11.68 10.55 -12.56
C ASP A 85 12.55 11.81 -12.47
N ILE A 86 11.91 12.97 -12.32
CA ILE A 86 12.59 14.25 -12.21
C ILE A 86 13.26 14.44 -10.85
N HIS A 87 12.80 13.75 -9.82
CA HIS A 87 13.29 13.85 -8.45
C HIS A 87 14.61 13.08 -8.22
N LEU A 88 14.98 12.22 -9.18
CA LEU A 88 16.19 11.40 -9.16
C LEU A 88 17.35 11.97 -10.02
N LYS A 89 17.22 13.19 -10.55
CA LYS A 89 18.22 13.81 -11.46
C LYS A 89 19.29 14.66 -10.77
N SER A 90 19.30 14.72 -9.43
CA SER A 90 20.15 15.63 -8.65
C SER A 90 20.58 15.00 -7.33
N ASP A 91 21.47 15.65 -6.60
CA ASP A 91 21.90 15.28 -5.23
C ASP A 91 22.53 13.87 -5.12
N GLY A 92 23.10 13.36 -6.21
CA GLY A 92 23.73 12.03 -6.27
C GLY A 92 22.77 10.88 -6.64
N TYR A 93 21.47 11.17 -6.77
CA TYR A 93 20.51 10.21 -7.31
C TYR A 93 20.73 10.01 -8.81
N THR A 94 20.23 8.88 -9.33
CA THR A 94 20.22 8.60 -10.76
C THR A 94 18.94 7.90 -11.16
N ASN A 95 18.47 8.19 -12.36
CA ASN A 95 17.41 7.42 -12.98
C ASN A 95 17.94 6.03 -13.35
N TYR A 96 17.05 5.05 -13.38
CA TYR A 96 17.37 3.67 -13.74
C TYR A 96 16.17 2.95 -14.36
N SER A 97 16.49 2.00 -15.22
CA SER A 97 15.57 1.08 -15.88
C SER A 97 15.75 -0.35 -15.31
N LEU A 98 14.98 -1.30 -15.82
CA LEU A 98 15.18 -2.73 -15.53
C LEU A 98 16.61 -3.20 -15.81
N GLU A 99 17.23 -2.73 -16.89
CA GLU A 99 18.59 -3.13 -17.31
C GLU A 99 19.67 -2.52 -16.41
N THR A 100 19.39 -1.36 -15.82
CA THR A 100 20.35 -0.62 -14.99
C THR A 100 20.04 -0.70 -13.50
N LEU A 101 19.02 -1.49 -13.11
CA LEU A 101 18.52 -1.63 -11.74
C LEU A 101 19.64 -1.87 -10.73
N GLN A 102 20.53 -2.84 -11.00
CA GLN A 102 21.60 -3.25 -10.09
C GLN A 102 22.72 -2.21 -9.92
N THR A 103 22.74 -1.15 -10.73
CA THR A 103 23.73 -0.07 -10.60
C THR A 103 23.09 1.26 -10.22
N GLY A 104 21.85 1.51 -10.65
CA GLY A 104 21.14 2.75 -10.41
C GLY A 104 20.46 2.79 -9.05
N LYS A 105 19.81 1.70 -8.64
CA LYS A 105 19.13 1.64 -7.34
C LYS A 105 20.11 1.76 -6.16
N PRO A 106 21.27 1.06 -6.14
CA PRO A 106 22.27 1.26 -5.08
C PRO A 106 22.80 2.70 -4.99
N LYS A 107 22.91 3.41 -6.12
CA LYS A 107 23.27 4.84 -6.11
C LYS A 107 22.19 5.70 -5.47
N CYS A 108 20.92 5.44 -5.78
CA CYS A 108 19.79 6.11 -5.12
C CYS A 108 19.75 5.83 -3.61
N LYS A 109 20.06 4.59 -3.20
CA LYS A 109 20.18 4.21 -1.79
C LYS A 109 21.30 4.99 -1.10
N ALA A 110 22.50 5.01 -1.68
CA ALA A 110 23.64 5.75 -1.13
C ALA A 110 23.38 7.26 -1.04
N ALA A 111 22.71 7.83 -2.06
CA ALA A 111 22.29 9.23 -2.07
C ALA A 111 21.28 9.52 -0.96
N LEU A 112 20.30 8.62 -0.75
CA LEU A 112 19.30 8.73 0.32
C LEU A 112 19.92 8.61 1.71
N GLN A 113 20.82 7.64 1.92
CA GLN A 113 21.57 7.51 3.17
C GLN A 113 22.33 8.82 3.46
N LYS A 114 23.03 9.37 2.46
CA LYS A 114 23.77 10.62 2.60
C LYS A 114 22.85 11.83 2.87
N GLU A 115 21.75 11.97 2.15
CA GLU A 115 20.77 13.05 2.33
C GLU A 115 20.19 13.06 3.74
N LEU A 116 19.92 11.87 4.28
CA LEU A 116 19.36 11.70 5.63
C LEU A 116 20.44 11.62 6.71
N GLY A 117 21.73 11.71 6.37
CA GLY A 117 22.83 11.59 7.32
C GLY A 117 22.91 10.21 8.00
N LEU A 118 22.44 9.16 7.33
CA LEU A 118 22.66 7.77 7.72
C LEU A 118 24.04 7.30 7.23
N PRO A 119 24.67 6.32 7.90
CA PRO A 119 25.86 5.65 7.39
C PRO A 119 25.61 5.07 5.99
N VAL A 120 26.51 5.35 5.06
CA VAL A 120 26.38 4.89 3.67
C VAL A 120 26.90 3.45 3.58
N HIS A 121 25.98 2.49 3.63
CA HIS A 121 26.26 1.06 3.53
C HIS A 121 25.35 0.41 2.48
N GLU A 122 25.98 -0.18 1.46
CA GLU A 122 25.27 -0.87 0.38
C GLU A 122 24.60 -2.18 0.86
N ASP A 123 25.30 -2.93 1.72
CA ASP A 123 24.84 -4.24 2.20
C ASP A 123 23.79 -4.17 3.32
N VAL A 124 23.60 -3.01 3.96
CA VAL A 124 22.63 -2.83 5.05
C VAL A 124 21.24 -2.54 4.47
N PRO A 125 20.21 -3.36 4.70
CA PRO A 125 18.85 -3.13 4.20
C PRO A 125 18.29 -1.79 4.66
N LEU A 126 17.75 -1.01 3.72
CA LEU A 126 17.06 0.24 4.00
C LEU A 126 15.55 0.05 3.90
N LEU A 127 14.88 0.15 5.06
CA LEU A 127 13.44 0.08 5.21
C LEU A 127 12.84 1.48 5.10
N GLY A 128 11.80 1.63 4.28
CA GLY A 128 11.05 2.87 4.12
C GLY A 128 9.60 2.74 4.59
N PHE A 129 9.04 3.81 5.12
CA PHE A 129 7.61 4.01 5.31
C PHE A 129 7.22 5.39 4.79
N ILE A 130 6.11 5.47 4.05
CA ILE A 130 5.58 6.73 3.51
C ILE A 130 4.07 6.75 3.79
N GLY A 131 3.58 7.72 4.55
CA GLY A 131 2.14 7.84 4.77
C GLY A 131 1.76 8.71 5.95
N ARG A 132 0.45 8.79 6.21
CA ARG A 132 -0.07 9.46 7.40
C ARG A 132 0.35 8.69 8.66
N LEU A 133 0.70 9.44 9.70
CA LEU A 133 1.04 8.86 11.01
C LEU A 133 -0.23 8.69 11.83
N ASP A 134 -0.93 7.58 11.59
CA ASP A 134 -2.14 7.19 12.31
C ASP A 134 -2.23 5.66 12.51
N GLN A 135 -3.23 5.23 13.29
CA GLN A 135 -3.47 3.81 13.56
C GLN A 135 -3.98 3.04 12.33
N GLN A 136 -4.62 3.74 11.37
CA GLN A 136 -5.09 3.12 10.14
C GLN A 136 -3.90 2.64 9.30
N LYS A 137 -2.82 3.42 9.23
CA LYS A 137 -1.59 3.09 8.52
C LYS A 137 -0.68 2.11 9.27
N GLY A 138 -1.02 1.75 10.50
CA GLY A 138 -0.31 0.75 11.29
C GLY A 138 1.07 1.21 11.78
N VAL A 139 1.25 2.53 11.95
CA VAL A 139 2.54 3.09 12.41
C VAL A 139 2.92 2.59 13.80
N ASP A 140 1.93 2.37 14.66
CA ASP A 140 2.09 1.75 15.96
C ASP A 140 2.70 0.34 15.87
N LEU A 141 2.35 -0.45 14.85
CA LEU A 141 2.97 -1.77 14.60
C LEU A 141 4.45 -1.65 14.24
N ILE A 142 4.81 -0.62 13.46
CA ILE A 142 6.21 -0.32 13.16
C ILE A 142 6.92 0.03 14.44
N THR A 143 6.36 0.94 15.25
CA THR A 143 6.95 1.35 16.51
C THR A 143 7.19 0.18 17.45
N GLU A 144 6.22 -0.71 17.64
CA GLU A 144 6.37 -1.90 18.46
C GLU A 144 7.47 -2.84 17.93
N ALA A 145 7.68 -2.85 16.62
CA ALA A 145 8.74 -3.63 15.97
C ALA A 145 10.11 -2.94 15.94
N ILE A 146 10.21 -1.63 16.18
CA ILE A 146 11.48 -0.87 16.15
C ILE A 146 12.56 -1.49 17.06
N PRO A 147 12.29 -1.87 18.33
CA PRO A 147 13.30 -2.51 19.18
C PRO A 147 13.89 -3.78 18.56
N TRP A 148 13.07 -4.59 17.88
CA TRP A 148 13.54 -5.76 17.14
C TRP A 148 14.35 -5.36 15.91
N MET A 149 13.91 -4.36 15.14
CA MET A 149 14.61 -3.86 13.95
C MET A 149 15.99 -3.31 14.31
N ILE A 150 16.12 -2.54 15.39
CA ILE A 150 17.41 -1.99 15.85
C ILE A 150 18.39 -3.11 16.23
N GLY A 151 17.88 -4.22 16.76
CA GLY A 151 18.66 -5.43 17.02
C GLY A 151 19.17 -6.12 15.76
N GLN A 152 18.60 -5.80 14.59
CA GLN A 152 19.10 -6.20 13.28
C GLN A 152 20.06 -5.14 12.72
N ASP A 153 20.86 -5.53 11.73
CA ASP A 153 21.66 -4.59 10.95
C ASP A 153 20.82 -4.01 9.80
N VAL A 154 19.94 -3.06 10.11
CA VAL A 154 19.04 -2.39 9.16
C VAL A 154 18.96 -0.89 9.43
N GLN A 155 18.53 -0.14 8.43
CA GLN A 155 18.18 1.27 8.54
C GLN A 155 16.68 1.47 8.30
N LEU A 156 16.06 2.41 9.00
CA LEU A 156 14.64 2.74 8.90
C LEU A 156 14.45 4.22 8.62
N VAL A 157 13.70 4.53 7.57
CA VAL A 157 13.30 5.88 7.18
C VAL A 157 11.79 5.97 7.16
N MET A 158 11.23 6.93 7.89
CA MET A 158 9.78 7.15 7.93
C MET A 158 9.46 8.58 7.50
N LEU A 159 8.66 8.72 6.46
CA LEU A 159 8.14 10.01 5.97
C LEU A 159 6.64 10.09 6.24
N GLY A 160 6.23 11.09 7.00
CA GLY A 160 4.82 11.28 7.29
C GLY A 160 4.53 12.41 8.25
N THR A 161 3.25 12.73 8.38
CA THR A 161 2.72 13.61 9.44
C THR A 161 1.35 13.08 9.88
N GLY A 162 0.95 13.42 11.09
CA GLY A 162 -0.35 13.01 11.61
C GLY A 162 -0.47 13.24 13.10
N ARG A 163 -0.56 12.15 13.86
CA ARG A 163 -0.76 12.23 15.30
C ARG A 163 0.51 12.70 16.03
N PRO A 164 0.42 13.72 16.91
CA PRO A 164 1.58 14.26 17.63
C PRO A 164 2.33 13.24 18.49
N ASP A 165 1.63 12.26 19.08
CA ASP A 165 2.24 11.21 19.90
C ASP A 165 3.14 10.30 19.07
N LEU A 166 2.72 9.95 17.84
CA LEU A 166 3.53 9.16 16.92
C LEU A 166 4.70 9.97 16.36
N GLU A 167 4.50 11.25 16.04
CA GLU A 167 5.59 12.13 15.61
C GLU A 167 6.67 12.30 16.69
N GLN A 168 6.27 12.49 17.95
CA GLN A 168 7.21 12.61 19.07
C GLN A 168 8.00 11.31 19.28
N MET A 169 7.32 10.17 19.18
CA MET A 169 7.92 8.85 19.30
C MET A 169 8.96 8.59 18.19
N LEU A 170 8.68 9.00 16.95
CA LEU A 170 9.68 8.93 15.86
C LEU A 170 10.91 9.78 16.16
N ARG A 171 10.73 11.01 16.66
CA ARG A 171 11.85 11.87 17.07
C ARG A 171 12.66 11.25 18.20
N GLN A 172 12.01 10.55 19.13
CA GLN A 172 12.71 9.83 20.20
C GLN A 172 13.60 8.73 19.64
N PHE A 173 13.07 7.85 18.79
CA PHE A 173 13.87 6.78 18.18
C PHE A 173 15.00 7.30 17.30
N GLU A 174 14.79 8.40 16.57
CA GLU A 174 15.86 9.05 15.81
C GLU A 174 16.98 9.56 16.71
N ASN A 175 16.66 10.15 17.87
CA ASN A 175 17.66 10.63 18.83
C ASN A 175 18.43 9.47 19.48
N GLU A 176 17.75 8.38 19.80
CA GLU A 176 18.34 7.20 20.44
C GLU A 176 19.19 6.37 19.46
N HIS A 177 18.79 6.32 18.18
CA HIS A 177 19.38 5.47 17.14
C HIS A 177 19.71 6.25 15.88
N HIS A 178 20.48 7.34 16.04
CA HIS A 178 20.81 8.25 14.95
C HIS A 178 21.66 7.60 13.84
N ASP A 179 22.20 6.42 13.99
CA ASP A 179 22.90 5.69 12.94
C ASP A 179 21.97 4.76 12.13
N LYS A 180 20.76 4.48 12.64
CA LYS A 180 19.82 3.54 12.02
C LYS A 180 18.45 4.13 11.66
N VAL A 181 17.91 5.06 12.45
CA VAL A 181 16.53 5.54 12.33
C VAL A 181 16.47 7.01 11.94
N ARG A 182 15.61 7.35 10.97
CA ARG A 182 15.31 8.73 10.56
C ARG A 182 13.81 8.95 10.41
N GLY A 183 13.29 9.94 11.12
CA GLY A 183 11.89 10.37 11.04
C GLY A 183 11.78 11.72 10.33
N TRP A 184 11.30 11.72 9.08
CA TRP A 184 10.93 12.94 8.39
C TRP A 184 9.48 13.32 8.69
N VAL A 185 9.30 14.24 9.63
CA VAL A 185 7.97 14.78 9.95
C VAL A 185 7.58 15.84 8.92
N GLY A 186 6.63 15.50 8.06
CA GLY A 186 6.10 16.37 7.02
C GLY A 186 5.66 15.61 5.77
N PHE A 187 5.31 16.35 4.73
CA PHE A 187 4.99 15.80 3.41
C PHE A 187 5.86 16.46 2.35
N SER A 188 6.55 15.64 1.57
CA SER A 188 7.40 16.07 0.47
C SER A 188 7.32 15.03 -0.64
N VAL A 189 6.75 15.42 -1.78
CA VAL A 189 6.65 14.56 -2.97
C VAL A 189 8.06 14.13 -3.42
N LYS A 190 8.99 15.08 -3.51
CA LYS A 190 10.40 14.82 -3.85
C LYS A 190 11.03 13.75 -2.93
N THR A 191 10.80 13.86 -1.61
CA THR A 191 11.33 12.91 -0.64
C THR A 191 10.64 11.54 -0.75
N ALA A 192 9.33 11.52 -1.01
CA ALA A 192 8.60 10.26 -1.24
C ALA A 192 9.16 9.50 -2.45
N HIS A 193 9.39 10.16 -3.58
CA HIS A 193 10.03 9.56 -4.76
C HIS A 193 11.43 9.02 -4.45
N ARG A 194 12.23 9.80 -3.70
CA ARG A 194 13.59 9.39 -3.30
C ARG A 194 13.61 8.20 -2.35
N ILE A 195 12.69 8.14 -1.38
CA ILE A 195 12.52 6.98 -0.51
C ILE A 195 12.08 5.77 -1.32
N THR A 196 11.07 5.91 -2.18
CA THR A 196 10.60 4.83 -3.04
C THR A 196 11.70 4.31 -3.95
N ALA A 197 12.60 5.15 -4.47
CA ALA A 197 13.72 4.72 -5.29
C ALA A 197 14.88 4.10 -4.49
N GLY A 198 15.23 4.71 -3.36
CA GLY A 198 16.43 4.36 -2.59
C GLY A 198 16.23 3.27 -1.54
N ALA A 199 15.01 3.06 -1.05
CA ALA A 199 14.72 1.97 -0.11
C ALA A 199 14.79 0.60 -0.80
N ASP A 200 15.22 -0.41 -0.04
CA ASP A 200 15.15 -1.81 -0.48
C ASP A 200 13.77 -2.37 -0.23
N ILE A 201 13.17 -1.99 0.91
CA ILE A 201 11.88 -2.50 1.39
C ILE A 201 10.97 -1.31 1.72
N LEU A 202 9.70 -1.38 1.33
CA LEU A 202 8.70 -0.39 1.72
C LEU A 202 7.60 -1.06 2.56
N LEU A 203 7.45 -0.59 3.80
CA LEU A 203 6.51 -1.13 4.79
C LEU A 203 5.13 -0.52 4.62
N MET A 204 4.09 -1.35 4.53
CA MET A 204 2.68 -0.94 4.50
C MET A 204 1.84 -1.78 5.48
N PRO A 205 2.00 -1.59 6.80
CA PRO A 205 1.32 -2.39 7.81
C PRO A 205 -0.11 -1.92 8.09
N SER A 206 -0.79 -1.36 7.08
CA SER A 206 -2.08 -0.69 7.25
C SER A 206 -3.17 -1.67 7.72
N ARG A 207 -3.97 -1.27 8.69
CA ARG A 207 -5.12 -2.06 9.20
C ARG A 207 -6.29 -2.07 8.22
N PHE A 208 -6.39 -1.01 7.42
CA PHE A 208 -7.48 -0.82 6.50
C PHE A 208 -7.03 0.00 5.29
N GLU A 209 -7.15 -0.61 4.11
CA GLU A 209 -6.59 -0.03 2.90
C GLU A 209 -7.38 -0.46 1.64
N PRO A 210 -8.49 0.24 1.33
CA PRO A 210 -9.34 -0.06 0.16
C PRO A 210 -8.53 -0.23 -1.12
N CYS A 211 -7.60 0.71 -1.34
CA CYS A 211 -6.53 0.62 -2.31
C CYS A 211 -5.37 1.51 -1.83
N CYS A 212 -4.21 0.90 -1.60
CA CYS A 212 -2.96 1.64 -1.43
C CYS A 212 -2.35 1.88 -2.80
N LEU A 213 -1.60 2.96 -2.97
CA LEU A 213 -0.77 3.17 -4.17
C LEU A 213 0.71 2.88 -3.91
N ASN A 214 1.15 2.91 -2.65
CA ASN A 214 2.58 2.80 -2.30
C ASN A 214 3.20 1.46 -2.72
N GLN A 215 2.45 0.36 -2.69
CA GLN A 215 2.91 -0.94 -3.17
C GLN A 215 3.09 -0.95 -4.68
N LEU A 216 2.24 -0.23 -5.42
CA LEU A 216 2.37 -0.09 -6.87
C LEU A 216 3.63 0.74 -7.21
N TYR A 217 3.84 1.84 -6.50
CA TYR A 217 5.06 2.64 -6.62
C TYR A 217 6.31 1.84 -6.24
N ALA A 218 6.26 1.08 -5.14
CA ALA A 218 7.37 0.25 -4.70
C ALA A 218 7.77 -0.77 -5.78
N MET A 219 6.80 -1.54 -6.28
CA MET A 219 7.04 -2.53 -7.34
C MET A 219 7.59 -1.90 -8.61
N ASN A 220 7.03 -0.77 -9.05
CA ASN A 220 7.48 -0.04 -10.23
C ASN A 220 8.93 0.51 -10.11
N TYR A 221 9.43 0.70 -8.89
CA TYR A 221 10.80 1.16 -8.61
C TYR A 221 11.75 0.04 -8.17
N GLY A 222 11.31 -1.23 -8.21
CA GLY A 222 12.10 -2.37 -7.74
C GLY A 222 12.36 -2.34 -6.24
N THR A 223 11.50 -1.69 -5.46
CA THR A 223 11.46 -1.71 -4.00
C THR A 223 10.48 -2.76 -3.56
N ILE A 224 10.86 -3.62 -2.62
CA ILE A 224 10.01 -4.76 -2.28
C ILE A 224 8.98 -4.36 -1.21
N PRO A 225 7.68 -4.49 -1.49
CA PRO A 225 6.64 -4.20 -0.50
C PRO A 225 6.57 -5.31 0.56
N VAL A 226 6.47 -4.91 1.82
CA VAL A 226 6.09 -5.77 2.95
C VAL A 226 4.78 -5.23 3.54
N VAL A 227 3.70 -5.99 3.39
CA VAL A 227 2.34 -5.46 3.55
C VAL A 227 1.48 -6.30 4.47
N HIS A 228 0.53 -5.67 5.16
CA HIS A 228 -0.58 -6.39 5.76
C HIS A 228 -1.55 -6.80 4.64
N ALA A 229 -2.00 -8.07 4.63
CA ALA A 229 -2.84 -8.64 3.57
C ALA A 229 -4.31 -8.19 3.68
N VAL A 230 -4.56 -6.89 3.57
CA VAL A 230 -5.90 -6.25 3.60
C VAL A 230 -6.19 -5.48 2.32
N GLY A 231 -7.49 -5.37 2.01
CA GLY A 231 -8.03 -4.61 0.89
C GLY A 231 -7.24 -4.78 -0.39
N GLY A 232 -6.79 -3.67 -0.98
CA GLY A 232 -6.03 -3.68 -2.22
C GLY A 232 -4.60 -4.21 -2.10
N LEU A 233 -4.01 -4.20 -0.89
CA LEU A 233 -2.66 -4.75 -0.67
C LEU A 233 -2.64 -6.26 -0.90
N ARG A 234 -3.69 -6.96 -0.47
CA ARG A 234 -3.87 -8.40 -0.69
C ARG A 234 -3.92 -8.77 -2.17
N ASP A 235 -4.54 -7.92 -2.99
CA ASP A 235 -4.71 -8.20 -4.42
C ASP A 235 -3.46 -7.91 -5.25
N THR A 236 -2.62 -7.00 -4.78
CA THR A 236 -1.52 -6.44 -5.56
C THR A 236 -0.17 -7.04 -5.18
N VAL A 237 0.01 -7.45 -3.92
CA VAL A 237 1.25 -8.03 -3.43
C VAL A 237 1.08 -9.52 -3.24
N GLN A 238 1.55 -10.30 -4.22
CA GLN A 238 1.61 -11.74 -4.10
C GLN A 238 2.81 -12.14 -3.21
N GLN A 239 2.52 -12.93 -2.18
CA GLN A 239 3.52 -13.51 -1.27
C GLN A 239 4.61 -14.23 -2.05
N PHE A 240 5.87 -13.93 -1.73
CA PHE A 240 7.01 -14.60 -2.31
C PHE A 240 7.02 -16.10 -1.94
N ASN A 241 7.13 -16.95 -2.96
CA ASN A 241 7.30 -18.39 -2.85
C ASN A 241 8.69 -18.78 -3.37
N LEU A 242 9.55 -19.20 -2.45
CA LEU A 242 10.94 -19.59 -2.71
C LEU A 242 11.06 -20.81 -3.65
N PHE A 243 10.10 -21.73 -3.62
CA PHE A 243 10.17 -22.96 -4.43
C PHE A 243 9.82 -22.72 -5.89
N GLU A 244 8.91 -21.78 -6.15
CA GLU A 244 8.42 -21.45 -7.48
C GLU A 244 9.12 -20.20 -8.06
N GLU A 245 9.90 -19.49 -7.25
CA GLU A 245 10.45 -18.17 -7.60
C GLU A 245 9.36 -17.22 -8.13
N SER A 246 8.23 -17.20 -7.42
CA SER A 246 7.02 -16.45 -7.77
C SER A 246 6.64 -15.47 -6.65
N GLY A 247 5.81 -14.48 -6.97
CA GLY A 247 5.46 -13.39 -6.05
C GLY A 247 6.37 -12.17 -6.16
N VAL A 248 5.96 -11.08 -5.51
CA VAL A 248 6.52 -9.73 -5.65
C VAL A 248 6.77 -9.01 -4.33
N GLY A 249 6.48 -9.65 -3.20
CA GLY A 249 6.78 -9.10 -1.89
C GLY A 249 6.42 -10.05 -0.75
N TRP A 250 6.36 -9.51 0.46
CA TRP A 250 5.92 -10.26 1.63
C TRP A 250 4.61 -9.72 2.18
N THR A 251 3.79 -10.63 2.64
CA THR A 251 2.48 -10.36 3.20
C THR A 251 2.42 -10.95 4.61
N PHE A 252 1.60 -10.35 5.46
CA PHE A 252 1.25 -10.93 6.75
C PHE A 252 -0.25 -10.82 7.00
N ASP A 253 -0.79 -11.75 7.79
CA ASP A 253 -2.21 -12.09 7.85
C ASP A 253 -3.01 -11.35 8.92
N SER A 254 -2.34 -10.78 9.94
CA SER A 254 -3.00 -9.98 10.97
C SER A 254 -2.20 -8.74 11.33
N ALA A 255 -2.90 -7.63 11.62
CA ALA A 255 -2.33 -6.35 12.04
C ALA A 255 -1.73 -6.41 13.46
N ASP A 256 -0.62 -7.14 13.59
CA ASP A 256 0.10 -7.42 14.81
C ASP A 256 1.62 -7.29 14.57
N ALA A 257 2.33 -6.72 15.55
CA ALA A 257 3.75 -6.43 15.42
C ALA A 257 4.59 -7.72 15.25
N SER A 258 4.20 -8.83 15.88
CA SER A 258 4.90 -10.11 15.74
C SER A 258 4.81 -10.67 14.33
N LYS A 259 3.67 -10.47 13.66
CA LYS A 259 3.46 -10.88 12.27
C LYS A 259 4.24 -10.02 11.29
N LEU A 260 4.28 -8.71 11.53
CA LEU A 260 5.15 -7.80 10.78
C LEU A 260 6.63 -8.22 10.93
N ILE A 261 7.08 -8.47 12.16
CA ILE A 261 8.44 -8.94 12.45
C ILE A 261 8.75 -10.25 11.72
N HIS A 262 7.82 -11.21 11.73
CA HIS A 262 8.02 -12.49 11.05
C HIS A 262 8.14 -12.33 9.52
N ALA A 263 7.26 -11.55 8.90
CA ALA A 263 7.33 -11.28 7.46
C ALA A 263 8.60 -10.50 7.09
N LEU A 264 8.96 -9.48 7.88
CA LEU A 264 10.17 -8.69 7.70
C LEU A 264 11.43 -9.53 7.91
N GLY A 265 11.46 -10.44 8.89
CA GLY A 265 12.59 -11.35 9.11
C GLY A 265 12.87 -12.25 7.91
N ASN A 266 11.83 -12.83 7.30
CA ASN A 266 11.96 -13.63 6.07
C ASN A 266 12.41 -12.78 4.87
N CYS A 267 11.92 -11.54 4.79
CA CYS A 267 12.33 -10.57 3.79
C CYS A 267 13.82 -10.21 3.91
N LEU A 268 14.28 -9.87 5.11
CA LEU A 268 15.68 -9.55 5.41
C LEU A 268 16.60 -10.75 5.15
N LEU A 269 16.18 -11.97 5.51
CA LEU A 269 16.92 -13.19 5.22
C LEU A 269 17.15 -13.36 3.71
N THR A 270 16.11 -13.12 2.92
CA THR A 270 16.17 -13.20 1.45
C THR A 270 17.11 -12.13 0.89
N TYR A 271 17.00 -10.89 1.37
CA TYR A 271 17.90 -9.80 0.98
C TYR A 271 19.36 -10.14 1.27
N GLN A 272 19.67 -10.73 2.43
CA GLN A 272 21.04 -10.98 2.87
C GLN A 272 21.66 -12.22 2.20
N GLN A 273 20.90 -13.32 2.12
CA GLN A 273 21.45 -14.63 1.75
C GLN A 273 21.13 -15.06 0.31
N TYR A 274 20.10 -14.49 -0.32
CA TYR A 274 19.55 -14.97 -1.60
C TYR A 274 19.44 -13.84 -2.63
N LYS A 275 20.58 -13.27 -3.02
CA LYS A 275 20.65 -12.13 -3.95
C LYS A 275 19.95 -12.40 -5.29
N THR A 276 20.14 -13.57 -5.88
CA THR A 276 19.46 -13.92 -7.15
C THR A 276 17.93 -13.89 -7.04
N SER A 277 17.39 -14.45 -5.95
CA SER A 277 15.94 -14.43 -5.69
C SER A 277 15.43 -13.01 -5.42
N TRP A 278 16.24 -12.19 -4.73
CA TRP A 278 15.96 -10.76 -4.51
C TRP A 278 15.88 -9.98 -5.83
N GLU A 279 16.85 -10.14 -6.72
CA GLU A 279 16.82 -9.51 -8.04
C GLU A 279 15.59 -9.97 -8.85
N GLY A 280 15.26 -11.26 -8.78
CA GLY A 280 14.05 -11.82 -9.39
C GLY A 280 12.77 -11.15 -8.89
N LEU A 281 12.66 -10.92 -7.57
CA LEU A 281 11.54 -10.19 -6.97
C LEU A 281 11.41 -8.77 -7.54
N GLN A 282 12.52 -8.03 -7.59
CA GLN A 282 12.52 -6.65 -8.09
C GLN A 282 12.12 -6.60 -9.56
N ILE A 283 12.68 -7.49 -10.40
CA ILE A 283 12.38 -7.56 -11.83
C ILE A 283 10.92 -7.94 -12.06
N ARG A 284 10.36 -8.91 -11.31
CA ARG A 284 8.95 -9.28 -11.42
C ARG A 284 8.03 -8.11 -11.09
N GLY A 285 8.31 -7.37 -10.01
CA GLY A 285 7.55 -6.18 -9.63
C GLY A 285 7.59 -5.08 -10.71
N MET A 286 8.78 -4.75 -11.20
CA MET A 286 8.98 -3.69 -12.20
C MET A 286 8.42 -4.04 -13.59
N LYS A 287 8.20 -5.32 -13.90
CA LYS A 287 7.62 -5.78 -15.17
C LYS A 287 6.09 -5.76 -15.19
N GLN A 288 5.43 -5.55 -14.05
CA GLN A 288 3.97 -5.50 -14.02
C GLN A 288 3.45 -4.25 -14.72
N ASP A 289 2.33 -4.38 -15.44
CA ASP A 289 1.59 -3.22 -15.92
C ASP A 289 0.67 -2.71 -14.81
N LEU A 290 1.14 -1.66 -14.14
CA LEU A 290 0.46 -1.00 -13.02
C LEU A 290 -0.22 0.30 -13.47
N SER A 291 -0.34 0.55 -14.77
CA SER A 291 -0.85 1.81 -15.31
C SER A 291 -2.36 1.99 -15.11
N TRP A 292 -2.81 3.25 -15.20
CA TRP A 292 -4.25 3.54 -15.30
C TRP A 292 -4.90 2.98 -16.56
N ASP A 293 -4.16 2.79 -17.64
CA ASP A 293 -4.71 2.22 -18.88
C ASP A 293 -5.17 0.77 -18.64
N ASN A 294 -4.35 -0.05 -17.98
CA ASN A 294 -4.72 -1.41 -17.57
C ASN A 294 -5.90 -1.44 -16.57
N ALA A 295 -5.97 -0.48 -15.65
CA ALA A 295 -7.12 -0.36 -14.76
C ALA A 295 -8.39 0.04 -15.53
N ALA A 296 -8.28 0.98 -16.48
CA ALA A 296 -9.38 1.50 -17.28
C ALA A 296 -10.03 0.42 -18.15
N GLU A 297 -9.26 -0.50 -18.73
CA GLU A 297 -9.80 -1.66 -19.47
C GLU A 297 -10.80 -2.46 -18.63
N LYS A 298 -10.50 -2.68 -17.34
CA LYS A 298 -11.41 -3.38 -16.41
C LYS A 298 -12.66 -2.57 -16.10
N TYR A 299 -12.55 -1.24 -16.06
CA TYR A 299 -13.72 -0.37 -15.93
C TYR A 299 -14.59 -0.42 -17.19
N GLU A 300 -13.99 -0.45 -18.38
CA GLU A 300 -14.70 -0.57 -19.65
C GLU A 300 -15.51 -1.87 -19.71
N GLU A 301 -14.95 -3.00 -19.26
CA GLU A 301 -15.68 -4.27 -19.14
C GLU A 301 -16.94 -4.13 -18.29
N VAL A 302 -16.85 -3.45 -17.14
CA VAL A 302 -18.00 -3.23 -16.25
C VAL A 302 -19.05 -2.32 -16.91
N LEU A 303 -18.62 -1.26 -17.60
CA LEU A 303 -19.52 -0.34 -18.31
C LEU A 303 -20.24 -1.04 -19.48
N VAL A 304 -19.52 -1.86 -20.23
CA VAL A 304 -20.09 -2.69 -21.30
C VAL A 304 -21.09 -3.69 -20.72
N ALA A 305 -20.74 -4.37 -19.63
CA ALA A 305 -21.63 -5.30 -18.95
C ALA A 305 -22.90 -4.61 -18.40
N ALA A 306 -22.81 -3.36 -17.92
CA ALA A 306 -23.97 -2.57 -17.51
C ALA A 306 -24.90 -2.23 -18.69
N LYS A 307 -24.32 -1.98 -19.88
CA LYS A 307 -25.09 -1.62 -21.07
C LYS A 307 -25.89 -2.77 -21.67
N TYR A 308 -25.39 -4.01 -21.56
CA TYR A 308 -25.95 -5.15 -22.30
C TYR A 308 -26.52 -6.27 -21.43
N GLN A 309 -26.30 -6.26 -20.11
CA GLN A 309 -26.81 -7.28 -19.20
C GLN A 309 -27.61 -6.59 -18.09
N TRP A 310 -28.94 -6.75 -18.15
CA TRP A 310 -29.92 -6.36 -17.14
C TRP A 310 -30.49 -7.61 -16.47
#